data_AF-A0A497J400-F1
#
_entry.id   AF-A0A497J400-F1
#
_cell.length_a   1.000
_cell.length_b   1.000
_cell.length_c   1.000
_cell.angle_alpha   90.00
_cell.angle_beta   90.00
_cell.angle_gamma   90.00
#
_symmetry.space_group_name_H-M   'P 1'
#
loop_
_entity.id
_entity.type
_entity.pdbx_description
1 polymer ?
#
loop_
_entity_poly.entity_id
_entity_poly.type
_entity_poly.pdbx_seq_one_letter_code
_entity_poly.pdbx_strand_id
1 'polypeptide(L)'
;MRRWVAIAVIALSLIPCLCQGQQIIPLPRITVDVGAANAENPRQLSTAIQILFLITALSLAPAFLIMMTSFTRIIVVLSFLRHGLATQQLPSNQILAGLALF
;
A
#
# COMPACT_ATOMS: atom_id res chain seq x y z
N MET A 1 2.18 34.39 -17.26
CA MET A 1 0.96 33.55 -17.20
C MET A 1 1.08 32.24 -18.00
N ARG A 2 1.66 32.23 -19.21
CA ARG A 2 1.81 31.01 -20.05
C ARG A 2 2.69 29.88 -19.46
N ARG A 3 3.70 30.21 -18.64
CA ARG A 3 4.59 29.23 -17.99
C ARG A 3 3.88 28.37 -16.93
N TRP A 4 2.87 28.91 -16.26
CA TRP A 4 2.07 28.16 -15.27
C TRP A 4 1.11 27.18 -15.94
N VAL A 5 0.57 27.54 -17.11
CA VAL A 5 -0.25 26.63 -17.93
C VAL A 5 0.60 25.45 -18.43
N ALA A 6 1.86 25.69 -18.84
CA ALA A 6 2.77 24.62 -19.23
C ALA A 6 3.09 23.65 -18.07
N ILE A 7 3.31 24.17 -16.85
CA ILE A 7 3.54 23.35 -15.65
C ILE A 7 2.29 22.53 -15.30
N ALA A 8 1.09 23.10 -15.41
CA ALA A 8 -0.16 22.39 -15.17
C ALA A 8 -0.44 21.28 -16.21
N VAL A 9 -0.10 21.50 -17.48
CA VAL A 9 -0.25 20.49 -18.55
C VAL A 9 0.79 19.36 -18.42
N ILE A 10 2.02 19.68 -17.99
CA ILE A 10 3.06 18.68 -17.69
C ILE A 10 2.69 17.89 -16.42
N ALA A 11 2.09 18.53 -15.41
CA ALA A 11 1.59 17.83 -14.23
C ALA A 11 0.40 16.92 -14.57
N LEU A 12 -0.51 17.37 -15.46
CA LEU A 12 -1.65 16.59 -15.93
C LEU A 12 -1.23 15.38 -16.79
N SER A 13 -0.13 15.49 -17.55
CA SER A 13 0.45 14.36 -18.30
C SER A 13 1.31 13.41 -17.46
N LEU A 14 1.72 13.81 -16.25
CA LEU A 14 2.42 12.92 -15.29
C LEU A 14 1.48 12.03 -14.48
N ILE A 15 0.19 12.39 -14.35
CA ILE A 15 -0.85 11.60 -13.65
C ILE A 15 -1.01 10.17 -14.22
N PRO A 16 -1.03 9.94 -15.54
CA PRO A 16 -1.08 8.57 -16.06
C PRO A 16 0.19 7.74 -15.80
N CYS A 17 1.33 8.36 -15.48
CA CYS A 17 2.58 7.64 -15.22
C CYS A 17 2.65 7.07 -13.78
N LEU A 18 2.01 7.73 -12.81
CA LEU A 18 1.82 7.18 -11.45
C LEU A 18 0.79 6.04 -11.41
N CYS A 19 0.05 5.81 -12.51
CA CYS A 19 -0.94 4.75 -12.67
C CYS A 19 -0.39 3.53 -13.45
N GLN A 20 0.85 3.58 -13.97
CA GLN A 20 1.52 2.45 -14.63
C GLN A 20 1.96 1.33 -13.65
N GLY A 21 1.42 1.33 -12.43
CA GLY A 21 1.51 0.22 -11.48
C GLY A 21 0.39 -0.81 -11.61
N GLN A 22 -0.60 -0.60 -12.50
CA GLN A 22 -1.59 -1.64 -12.80
C GLN A 22 -1.14 -2.43 -14.02
N GLN A 23 -0.05 -3.19 -13.86
CA GLN A 23 0.12 -4.38 -14.68
C GLN A 23 -1.09 -5.26 -14.37
N ILE A 24 -2.04 -5.26 -15.30
CA ILE A 24 -2.97 -6.37 -15.45
C ILE A 24 -2.08 -7.55 -15.76
N ILE A 25 -1.59 -8.20 -14.71
CA ILE A 25 -1.11 -9.57 -14.77
C ILE A 25 -2.34 -10.32 -15.29
N PRO A 26 -2.31 -10.92 -16.50
CA PRO A 26 -3.29 -11.92 -16.84
C PRO A 26 -3.18 -13.02 -15.78
N LEU A 27 -3.98 -12.86 -14.73
CA LEU A 27 -4.24 -13.88 -13.74
C LEU A 27 -4.83 -15.04 -14.56
N PRO A 28 -4.20 -16.23 -14.58
CA PRO A 28 -4.92 -17.42 -15.01
C PRO A 28 -6.22 -17.44 -14.21
N ARG A 29 -7.35 -17.46 -14.92
CA ARG A 29 -8.69 -17.44 -14.35
C ARG A 29 -8.89 -18.74 -13.55
N ILE A 30 -8.39 -18.78 -12.32
CA ILE A 30 -8.72 -19.81 -11.35
C ILE A 30 -10.11 -19.43 -10.85
N THR A 31 -11.12 -19.90 -11.58
CA THR A 31 -12.49 -19.95 -11.08
C THR A 31 -12.48 -20.88 -9.89
N VAL A 32 -12.42 -20.33 -8.69
CA VAL A 32 -12.75 -21.08 -7.47
C VAL A 32 -14.26 -21.26 -7.50
N ASP A 33 -14.70 -22.20 -8.33
CA ASP A 33 -16.04 -22.77 -8.26
C ASP A 33 -16.00 -23.75 -7.08
N VAL A 34 -16.56 -23.32 -5.95
CA VAL A 34 -16.78 -24.21 -4.80
C VAL A 34 -18.00 -25.06 -5.14
N GLY A 35 -17.85 -25.92 -6.16
CA GLY A 35 -18.96 -26.60 -6.82
C GLY A 35 -18.51 -27.59 -7.90
N ALA A 36 -17.80 -28.64 -7.49
CA ALA A 36 -17.84 -29.93 -8.19
C ALA A 36 -17.45 -29.98 -9.69
N ALA A 37 -16.39 -29.29 -10.12
CA ALA A 37 -15.71 -29.64 -11.38
C ALA A 37 -14.19 -29.45 -11.25
N ASN A 38 -13.42 -30.54 -11.43
CA ASN A 38 -11.95 -30.63 -11.49
C ASN A 38 -11.19 -30.91 -10.17
N ALA A 39 -11.69 -31.85 -9.37
CA ALA A 39 -10.94 -32.47 -8.26
C ALA A 39 -9.95 -33.57 -8.74
N GLU A 40 -9.24 -33.36 -9.85
CA GLU A 40 -8.42 -34.44 -10.45
C GLU A 40 -6.90 -34.32 -10.17
N ASN A 41 -6.43 -33.21 -9.59
CA ASN A 41 -5.01 -33.03 -9.31
C ASN A 41 -4.77 -32.38 -7.93
N PRO A 42 -4.49 -33.16 -6.86
CA PRO A 42 -4.15 -32.60 -5.53
C PRO A 42 -2.92 -31.68 -5.57
N ARG A 43 -2.06 -31.82 -6.58
CA ARG A 43 -0.91 -30.94 -6.81
C ARG A 43 -1.30 -29.50 -7.14
N GLN A 44 -2.39 -29.27 -7.87
CA GLN A 44 -2.80 -27.91 -8.29
C GLN A 44 -3.38 -27.11 -7.12
N LEU A 45 -4.14 -27.77 -6.22
CA LEU A 45 -4.65 -27.15 -5.00
C LEU A 45 -3.52 -26.75 -4.05
N SER A 46 -2.50 -27.60 -3.89
CA SER A 46 -1.31 -27.28 -3.07
C SER A 46 -0.57 -26.05 -3.58
N THR A 47 -0.39 -25.93 -4.90
CA THR A 47 0.27 -24.76 -5.50
C THR A 47 -0.55 -23.49 -5.31
N ALA A 48 -1.88 -23.55 -5.48
CA ALA A 48 -2.76 -22.40 -5.28
C ALA A 48 -2.73 -21.90 -3.82
N ILE A 49 -2.81 -22.81 -2.84
CA ILE A 49 -2.73 -22.47 -1.41
C ILE A 49 -1.35 -21.90 -1.05
N GLN A 50 -0.27 -22.47 -1.60
CA GLN A 50 1.09 -21.98 -1.37
C GLN A 50 1.29 -20.55 -1.91
N ILE A 51 0.77 -20.24 -3.09
CA ILE A 51 0.84 -18.89 -3.67
C ILE A 51 0.01 -17.91 -2.83
N LEU A 52 -1.17 -18.32 -2.36
CA LEU A 52 -2.00 -17.51 -1.45
C LEU A 52 -1.21 -17.15 -0.18
N PHE A 53 -0.56 -18.13 0.45
CA PHE A 53 0.24 -17.88 1.65
C PHE A 53 1.43 -16.95 1.40
N LEU A 54 2.07 -17.08 0.23
CA LEU A 54 3.20 -16.22 -0.16
C LEU A 54 2.78 -14.75 -0.31
N ILE A 55 1.67 -14.48 -1.01
CA ILE A 55 1.17 -13.10 -1.18
C ILE A 55 0.71 -12.48 0.14
N THR A 56 0.11 -13.30 1.02
CA THR A 56 -0.28 -12.85 2.36
C THR A 56 0.95 -12.48 3.18
N ALA A 57 1.97 -13.33 3.22
CA ALA A 57 3.21 -13.06 3.96
C ALA A 57 3.92 -11.79 3.44
N LEU A 58 4.00 -11.63 2.12
CA LEU A 58 4.65 -10.47 1.49
C LEU A 58 3.89 -9.16 1.75
N SER A 59 2.57 -9.21 1.89
CA SER A 59 1.75 -8.04 2.22
C SER A 59 1.84 -7.63 3.70
N LEU A 60 2.04 -8.58 4.63
CA LEU A 60 2.21 -8.26 6.05
C LEU A 60 3.64 -7.76 6.38
N ALA A 61 4.65 -8.21 5.62
CA ALA A 61 6.04 -7.83 5.81
C ALA A 61 6.32 -6.31 5.94
N PRO A 62 5.79 -5.41 5.08
CA PRO A 62 6.04 -3.97 5.21
C PRO A 62 5.41 -3.38 6.48
N ALA A 63 4.26 -3.89 6.92
CA ALA A 63 3.61 -3.43 8.14
C ALA A 63 4.43 -3.80 9.39
N PHE A 64 4.96 -5.03 9.43
CA PHE A 64 5.85 -5.46 10.51
C PHE A 64 7.15 -4.65 10.56
N LEU A 65 7.73 -4.32 9.39
CA LEU A 65 8.94 -3.49 9.33
C LEU A 65 8.71 -2.11 9.95
N ILE A 66 7.56 -1.50 9.69
CA ILE A 66 7.18 -0.21 10.28
C ILE A 66 6.93 -0.35 11.80
N MET A 67 6.31 -1.44 12.26
CA MET A 67 6.06 -1.67 13.70
C MET A 67 7.31 -2.05 14.51
N MET A 68 8.29 -2.72 13.90
CA MET A 68 9.54 -3.11 14.58
C MET A 68 10.56 -1.96 14.69
N THR A 69 10.35 -0.86 13.98
CA THR A 69 11.30 0.26 13.95
C THR A 69 10.90 1.39 14.89
N SER A 70 11.82 2.35 15.08
CA SER A 70 11.59 3.56 15.90
C SER A 70 10.44 4.43 15.41
N PHE A 71 9.92 4.19 14.20
CA PHE A 71 8.79 4.90 13.61
C PHE A 71 7.59 5.01 14.56
N THR A 72 7.15 3.90 15.15
CA THR A 72 6.00 3.89 16.07
C THR A 72 6.26 4.75 17.31
N ARG A 73 7.47 4.71 17.87
CA ARG A 73 7.82 5.51 19.05
C ARG A 73 7.85 7.01 18.74
N ILE A 74 8.39 7.41 17.58
CA ILE A 74 8.48 8.80 17.15
C ILE A 74 7.08 9.38 16.88
N ILE A 75 6.21 8.65 16.16
CA ILE A 75 4.82 9.07 15.92
C ILE A 75 4.06 9.29 17.22
N VAL A 76 4.23 8.42 18.21
CA VAL A 76 3.50 8.52 19.48
C VAL A 76 3.94 9.76 20.25
N VAL A 77 5.24 10.05 20.31
CA VAL A 77 5.76 11.27 20.96
C VAL A 77 5.28 12.53 20.24
N LEU A 78 5.36 12.57 18.91
CA LEU A 78 4.86 13.70 18.10
C LEU A 78 3.34 13.87 18.24
N SER A 79 2.60 12.76 18.35
CA SER A 79 1.15 12.78 18.59
C SER A 79 0.84 13.35 19.96
N PHE A 80 1.58 12.97 21.01
CA PHE A 80 1.40 13.57 22.34
C PHE A 80 1.79 15.05 22.39
N LEU A 81 2.87 15.44 21.70
CA LEU A 81 3.23 16.85 21.51
C LEU A 81 2.08 17.63 20.88
N ARG A 82 1.44 17.09 19.83
CA ARG A 82 0.26 17.71 19.21
C ARG A 82 -0.90 17.90 20.18
N HIS A 83 -1.23 16.87 20.96
CA HIS A 83 -2.31 16.97 21.95
C HIS A 83 -1.99 17.99 23.05
N GLY A 84 -0.72 18.09 23.45
CA GLY A 84 -0.27 19.08 24.45
C GLY A 84 -0.30 20.53 23.97
N LEU A 85 -0.17 20.77 22.65
CA LEU A 85 -0.25 22.12 22.07
C LEU A 85 -1.69 22.64 21.88
N ALA A 86 -2.71 21.83 22.18
CA ALA A 86 -4.14 22.15 21.99
C ALA A 86 -4.50 22.66 20.56
N THR A 87 -3.63 22.43 19.58
CA THR A 87 -3.84 22.84 18.20
C THR A 87 -4.75 21.84 17.50
N GLN A 88 -5.92 22.30 17.07
CA GLN A 88 -6.86 21.51 16.28
C GLN A 88 -6.26 21.21 14.90
N GLN A 89 -6.04 19.93 14.60
CA GLN A 89 -5.78 19.33 13.28
C GLN A 89 -4.54 19.76 12.48
N LEU A 90 -3.81 20.79 12.92
CA LEU A 90 -2.49 21.14 12.42
C LEU A 90 -1.46 20.46 13.35
N PRO A 91 -0.51 19.62 12.88
CA PRO A 91 -0.27 19.09 11.53
C PRO A 91 -1.02 17.76 11.26
N SER A 92 -1.33 17.50 9.98
CA SER A 92 -2.08 16.31 9.54
C SER A 92 -1.32 15.01 9.83
N ASN A 93 -2.06 13.90 9.99
CA ASN A 93 -1.45 12.58 10.27
C ASN A 93 -0.45 12.13 9.18
N GLN A 94 -0.63 12.60 7.94
CA GLN A 94 0.31 12.32 6.85
C GLN A 94 1.65 13.02 7.04
N ILE A 95 1.66 14.25 7.56
CA ILE A 95 2.89 15.00 7.83
C ILE A 95 3.63 14.38 9.02
N LEU A 96 2.90 13.98 10.08
CA LEU A 96 3.50 13.27 11.22
C LEU A 96 4.12 11.94 10.81
N ALA A 97 3.47 11.20 9.90
CA ALA A 97 4.03 9.97 9.36
C ALA A 97 5.28 10.22 8.49
N GLY A 98 5.27 11.30 7.69
CA GLY A 98 6.44 11.72 6.92
C GLY A 98 7.62 12.11 7.81
N LEU A 99 7.38 12.90 8.86
CA LEU A 99 8.40 13.31 9.83
C LEU A 99 8.92 12.15 10.70
N ALA A 100 8.21 11.03 10.77
CA ALA A 100 8.66 9.86 11.53
C ALA A 100 9.45 8.85 10.67
N LEU A 101 9.39 8.99 9.33
CA LEU A 101 10.12 8.14 8.38
C LEU A 101 11.47 8.75 7.95
N PHE A 102 11.65 10.06 8.11
CA PHE A 102 12.90 10.80 7.82
C PHE A 102 13.55 11.28 9.10
#